data_AF-A0A8S3TNH6-F1
#
_entry.id   AF-A0A8S3TNH6-F1
#
_cell.length_a   1.000
_cell.length_b   1.000
_cell.length_c   1.000
_cell.angle_alpha   90.00
_cell.angle_beta   90.00
_cell.angle_gamma   90.00
#
_symmetry.space_group_name_H-M   'P 1'
#
loop_
_entity.id
_entity.type
_entity.pdbx_description
1 polymer ?
#
loop_
_entity_poly.entity_id
_entity_poly.type
_entity_poly.pdbx_seq_one_letter_code
_entity_poly.pdbx_strand_id
1 'polypeptide(L)'
;MTIAEIHTENCQEPSNLNELVSALYENNNNFHNSYYLMDPLRNATLRQQRKYKRLIERNEQSFNMNLQGTIECPTNLQPSTERMISTCPVYWELNYDVSRVPKTIIQARCSCTNCLLRQTENKLKDYMKEYRCRPVHFYERVLRRIGCENNVFVYKTVIEPIKVGCTCAVPIQS
;
A
#
# COMPACT_ATOMS: atom_id res chain seq x y z
N MET A 1 19.68 -9.09 -9.81
CA MET A 1 20.43 -7.96 -9.22
C MET A 1 20.16 -7.96 -7.73
N THR A 2 21.15 -8.40 -6.97
CA THR A 2 21.14 -8.43 -5.51
C THR A 2 21.27 -6.99 -4.99
N ILE A 3 20.33 -6.56 -4.16
CA ILE A 3 20.42 -5.28 -3.45
C ILE A 3 21.52 -5.46 -2.42
N ALA A 4 22.62 -4.72 -2.56
CA ALA A 4 23.71 -4.71 -1.61
C ALA A 4 23.17 -4.35 -0.22
N GLU A 5 23.58 -5.10 0.79
CA GLU A 5 23.32 -4.77 2.20
C GLU A 5 23.94 -3.41 2.48
N ILE A 6 23.10 -2.37 2.56
CA ILE A 6 23.53 -1.04 2.91
C ILE A 6 23.89 -1.10 4.40
N HIS A 7 25.18 -1.00 4.71
CA HIS A 7 25.64 -0.77 6.09
C HIS A 7 25.12 0.62 6.51
N THR A 8 24.00 0.64 7.23
CA THR A 8 23.30 1.88 7.68
C THR A 8 23.56 2.20 9.15
N GLU A 9 24.49 1.51 9.81
CA GLU A 9 24.80 1.75 11.22
C GLU A 9 25.28 3.21 11.40
N ASN A 10 24.52 3.99 12.18
CA ASN A 10 24.76 5.41 12.54
C ASN A 10 24.44 6.48 11.48
N CYS A 11 23.68 6.15 10.44
CA CYS A 11 23.28 7.14 9.44
C CYS A 11 22.09 7.99 9.90
N GLN A 12 22.19 9.30 9.69
CA GLN A 12 21.17 10.27 10.06
C GLN A 12 20.44 10.83 8.83
N GLU A 13 19.22 11.31 9.04
CA GLU A 13 18.49 12.02 8.00
C GLU A 13 19.24 13.31 7.62
N PRO A 14 19.32 13.68 6.33
CA PRO A 14 19.96 14.92 5.93
C PRO A 14 19.19 16.14 6.45
N SER A 15 19.90 17.21 6.79
CA SER A 15 19.29 18.45 7.32
C SER A 15 18.30 19.09 6.35
N ASN A 16 18.51 18.92 5.04
CA ASN A 16 17.65 19.42 3.97
C ASN A 16 16.54 18.43 3.55
N LEU A 17 16.26 17.37 4.32
CA LEU A 17 15.24 16.37 3.96
C LEU A 17 13.87 17.01 3.65
N ASN A 18 13.47 18.02 4.41
CA ASN A 18 12.20 18.71 4.19
C ASN A 18 12.15 19.44 2.83
N GLU A 19 13.27 19.99 2.37
CA GLU A 19 13.35 20.64 1.05
C GLU A 19 13.24 19.59 -0.08
N LEU A 20 13.90 18.45 0.08
CA LEU A 20 13.78 17.31 -0.85
C LEU A 20 12.34 16.81 -0.93
N VAL A 21 11.63 16.76 0.21
CA VAL A 21 10.22 16.37 0.29
C VAL A 21 9.32 17.41 -0.39
N SER A 22 9.53 18.69 -0.12
CA SER A 22 8.76 19.77 -0.76
C SER A 22 8.96 19.79 -2.28
N ALA A 23 10.17 19.47 -2.76
CA ALA A 23 10.43 19.34 -4.20
C ALA A 23 9.71 18.14 -4.86
N LEU A 24 9.29 17.13 -4.09
CA LEU A 24 8.50 16.01 -4.62
C LEU A 24 7.02 16.33 -4.78
N TYR A 25 6.45 17.11 -3.85
CA TYR A 25 5.03 17.41 -3.83
C TYR A 25 4.80 18.84 -4.31
N GLU A 26 4.35 19.00 -5.55
CA GLU A 26 4.10 20.29 -6.20
C GLU A 26 3.05 21.16 -5.46
N ASN A 27 2.30 20.57 -4.53
CA ASN A 27 1.33 21.25 -3.68
C ASN A 27 1.74 21.06 -2.21
N ASN A 28 1.76 22.15 -1.43
CA ASN A 28 2.07 22.28 0.02
C ASN A 28 1.24 21.38 0.99
N ASN A 29 0.85 20.18 0.56
CA ASN A 29 0.07 19.23 1.31
C ASN A 29 1.00 18.27 2.04
N ASN A 30 0.94 18.29 3.37
CA ASN A 30 1.73 17.42 4.25
C ASN A 30 1.35 15.91 4.19
N PHE A 31 0.50 15.51 3.25
CA PHE A 31 0.02 14.14 3.11
C PHE A 31 0.27 13.62 1.69
N HIS A 32 0.79 12.40 1.62
CA HIS A 32 0.95 11.64 0.37
C HIS A 32 -0.41 11.40 -0.32
N ASN A 33 -0.45 11.27 -1.65
CA ASN A 33 -1.73 11.22 -2.38
C ASN A 33 -2.61 10.01 -1.97
N SER A 34 -1.99 8.92 -1.49
CA SER A 34 -2.72 7.78 -0.92
C SER A 34 -3.72 8.15 0.19
N TYR A 35 -3.51 9.26 0.91
CA TYR A 35 -4.40 9.74 1.98
C TYR A 35 -5.65 10.45 1.45
N TYR A 36 -5.67 10.84 0.17
CA TYR A 36 -6.81 11.48 -0.48
C TYR A 36 -7.70 10.47 -1.21
N LEU A 37 -7.26 9.21 -1.35
CA LEU A 37 -8.02 8.18 -2.04
C LEU A 37 -9.34 7.84 -1.33
N MET A 38 -9.42 7.96 0.01
CA MET A 38 -10.66 7.81 0.78
C MET A 38 -10.61 8.58 2.13
N ASP A 39 -11.49 9.56 2.34
CA ASP A 39 -11.58 10.34 3.59
C ASP A 39 -11.78 9.50 4.87
N PRO A 40 -12.60 8.42 4.88
CA PRO A 40 -12.70 7.55 6.04
C PRO A 40 -11.35 6.94 6.46
N LEU A 41 -10.47 6.65 5.48
CA LEU A 41 -9.15 6.07 5.74
C LEU A 41 -8.17 7.10 6.30
N ARG A 42 -8.29 8.39 5.93
CA ARG A 42 -7.46 9.45 6.51
C ARG A 42 -7.60 9.49 8.03
N ASN A 43 -8.85 9.52 8.52
CA ASN A 43 -9.13 9.56 9.96
C ASN A 43 -8.74 8.26 10.68
N ALA A 44 -9.01 7.10 10.05
CA ALA A 44 -8.55 5.81 10.56
C ALA A 44 -7.02 5.77 10.68
N THR A 45 -6.31 6.30 9.69
CA THR A 45 -4.85 6.34 9.68
C THR A 45 -4.29 7.20 10.80
N LEU A 46 -4.84 8.40 11.04
CA LEU A 46 -4.38 9.26 12.14
C LEU A 46 -4.57 8.57 13.50
N ARG A 47 -5.69 7.87 13.70
CA ARG A 47 -5.94 7.08 14.92
C ARG A 47 -4.96 5.92 15.05
N GLN A 48 -4.73 5.18 13.97
CA GLN A 48 -3.83 4.02 13.97
C GLN A 48 -2.37 4.45 14.10
N GLN A 49 -1.92 5.52 13.44
CA GLN A 49 -0.58 6.10 13.64
C GLN A 49 -0.35 6.49 15.10
N ARG A 50 -1.35 7.08 15.79
CA ARG A 50 -1.23 7.35 17.23
C ARG A 50 -1.11 6.07 18.05
N LYS A 51 -1.93 5.06 17.76
CA LYS A 51 -1.91 3.76 18.44
C LYS A 51 -0.57 3.05 18.26
N TYR A 52 -0.02 3.09 17.05
CA TYR A 52 1.21 2.41 16.66
C TYR A 52 2.44 3.33 16.66
N LYS A 53 2.33 4.55 17.21
CA LYS A 53 3.42 5.54 17.28
C LYS A 53 4.68 4.91 17.85
N ARG A 54 4.55 4.18 18.96
CA ARG A 54 5.68 3.48 19.60
C ARG A 54 6.26 2.34 18.78
N LEU A 55 5.50 1.73 17.87
CA LEU A 55 6.03 0.71 16.94
C LEU A 55 6.74 1.39 15.77
N ILE A 56 6.16 2.47 15.24
CA ILE A 56 6.78 3.31 14.19
C ILE A 56 8.12 3.88 14.67
N GLU A 57 8.17 4.37 15.92
CA GLU A 57 9.37 4.96 16.51
C GLU A 57 10.41 3.93 16.95
N ARG A 58 10.00 2.70 17.31
CA ARG A 58 10.92 1.64 17.76
C ARG A 58 11.41 0.72 16.66
N ASN A 59 10.70 0.62 15.53
CA ASN A 59 11.11 -0.25 14.43
C ASN A 59 11.99 0.50 13.43
N GLU A 60 13.23 0.05 13.33
CA GLU A 60 14.10 0.28 12.18
C GLU A 60 13.74 -0.62 10.98
N GLN A 61 12.63 -1.35 11.06
CA GLN A 61 12.19 -2.28 10.01
C GLN A 61 10.83 -1.89 9.45
N SER A 62 10.65 -2.12 8.16
CA SER A 62 9.41 -1.88 7.42
C SER A 62 8.33 -2.91 7.81
N PHE A 63 7.08 -2.49 7.90
CA PHE A 63 5.95 -3.36 8.27
C PHE A 63 4.63 -2.89 7.66
N ASN A 64 3.58 -3.72 7.74
CA ASN A 64 2.22 -3.37 7.32
C ASN A 64 1.25 -3.50 8.50
N MET A 65 0.28 -2.60 8.59
CA MET A 65 -0.76 -2.65 9.62
C MET A 65 -2.15 -2.58 8.99
N ASN A 66 -3.04 -3.50 9.34
CA ASN A 66 -4.43 -3.42 8.89
C ASN A 66 -5.11 -2.16 9.47
N LEU A 67 -5.73 -1.38 8.58
CA LEU A 67 -6.49 -0.17 8.90
C LEU A 67 -7.99 -0.44 8.92
N GLN A 68 -8.51 -1.07 7.85
CA GLN A 68 -9.93 -1.28 7.64
C GLN A 68 -10.17 -2.48 6.71
N GLY A 69 -11.28 -3.20 6.94
CA GLY A 69 -11.69 -4.34 6.14
C GLY A 69 -11.13 -5.66 6.65
N THR A 70 -11.63 -6.76 6.10
CA THR A 70 -11.27 -8.11 6.50
C THR A 70 -10.22 -8.69 5.57
N ILE A 71 -9.18 -9.30 6.15
CA ILE A 71 -8.17 -10.04 5.40
C ILE A 71 -8.80 -11.30 4.79
N GLU A 72 -9.74 -11.90 5.51
CA GLU A 72 -10.47 -13.09 5.09
C GLU A 72 -11.32 -12.81 3.85
N CYS A 73 -11.20 -13.69 2.86
CA CYS A 73 -12.04 -13.68 1.67
C CYS A 73 -13.47 -14.09 2.06
N PRO A 74 -14.48 -13.25 1.77
CA PRO A 74 -15.85 -13.60 2.11
C PRO A 74 -16.32 -14.81 1.31
N THR A 75 -16.98 -15.75 1.99
CA THR A 75 -17.38 -17.05 1.43
C THR A 75 -18.62 -16.98 0.55
N ASN A 76 -19.42 -15.91 0.65
CA ASN A 76 -20.59 -15.69 -0.20
C ASN A 76 -20.77 -14.20 -0.51
N LEU A 77 -21.15 -13.89 -1.74
CA LEU A 77 -21.80 -12.63 -2.10
C LEU A 77 -23.23 -12.66 -1.53
N GLN A 78 -23.38 -12.64 -0.20
CA GLN A 78 -24.70 -12.39 0.38
C GLN A 78 -24.99 -10.90 0.18
N PRO A 79 -26.03 -10.54 -0.57
CA PRO A 79 -26.47 -9.16 -0.63
C PRO A 79 -26.98 -8.79 0.76
N SER A 80 -26.14 -8.18 1.60
CA SER A 80 -26.68 -7.28 2.60
C SER A 80 -27.30 -6.14 1.81
N THR A 81 -28.56 -5.85 2.09
CA THR A 81 -29.48 -4.99 1.33
C THR A 81 -29.00 -3.54 1.09
N GLU A 82 -27.77 -3.19 1.49
CA GLU A 82 -27.23 -1.83 1.47
C GLU A 82 -25.75 -1.71 1.05
N ARG A 83 -25.02 -2.81 0.75
CA ARG A 83 -23.59 -2.71 0.37
C ARG A 83 -23.27 -3.46 -0.92
N MET A 84 -22.87 -2.70 -1.94
CA MET A 84 -22.19 -3.27 -3.12
C MET A 84 -20.91 -3.97 -2.68
N ILE A 85 -20.86 -5.30 -2.82
CA ILE A 85 -19.64 -6.09 -2.59
C ILE A 85 -18.91 -6.19 -3.93
N SER A 86 -17.68 -5.67 -3.99
CA SER A 86 -16.80 -5.84 -5.15
C SER A 86 -16.54 -7.34 -5.41
N THR A 87 -16.43 -7.73 -6.68
CA THR A 87 -16.00 -9.09 -7.07
C THR A 87 -14.58 -9.41 -6.58
N CYS A 88 -13.78 -8.36 -6.30
CA CYS A 88 -12.49 -8.47 -5.63
C CYS A 88 -12.47 -7.55 -4.41
N PRO A 89 -12.92 -8.06 -3.25
CA PRO A 89 -12.90 -7.31 -2.00
C PRO A 89 -11.49 -6.89 -1.62
N VAL A 90 -11.40 -5.73 -0.97
CA VAL A 90 -10.12 -5.18 -0.49
C VAL A 90 -10.17 -4.97 1.02
N TYR A 91 -9.01 -5.12 1.65
CA TYR A 91 -8.72 -4.52 2.94
C TYR A 91 -7.61 -3.48 2.77
N TRP A 92 -7.62 -2.48 3.64
CA TRP A 92 -6.67 -1.38 3.61
C TRP A 92 -5.62 -1.56 4.69
N GLU A 93 -4.37 -1.28 4.35
CA GLU A 93 -3.25 -1.33 5.27
C GLU A 93 -2.45 -0.02 5.23
N LEU A 94 -1.80 0.29 6.35
CA LEU A 94 -0.74 1.27 6.43
C LEU A 94 0.58 0.54 6.19
N ASN A 95 1.21 0.81 5.06
CA ASN A 95 2.55 0.35 4.75
C ASN A 95 3.55 1.34 5.35
N TYR A 96 4.32 0.91 6.35
CA TYR A 96 5.45 1.63 6.90
C TYR A 96 6.75 1.11 6.28
N ASP A 97 7.54 2.01 5.71
CA ASP A 97 8.82 1.72 5.10
C ASP A 97 9.88 2.70 5.59
N VAL A 98 10.84 2.19 6.37
CA VAL A 98 11.89 3.02 6.97
C VAL A 98 12.83 3.64 5.94
N SER A 99 12.94 3.01 4.77
CA SER A 99 13.90 3.37 3.73
C SER A 99 13.32 4.34 2.70
N ARG A 100 12.10 4.83 2.93
CA ARG A 100 11.37 5.67 1.99
C ARG A 100 10.81 6.92 2.66
N VAL A 101 10.73 8.00 1.90
CA VAL A 101 9.89 9.16 2.24
C VAL A 101 8.80 9.32 1.18
N PRO A 102 7.52 9.30 1.55
CA PRO A 102 6.99 9.24 2.92
C PRO A 102 7.12 7.83 3.51
N LYS A 103 7.38 7.78 4.82
CA LYS A 103 7.55 6.51 5.54
C LYS A 103 6.25 5.71 5.57
N THR A 104 5.10 6.37 5.57
CA THR A 104 3.79 5.72 5.59
C THR A 104 3.00 5.98 4.32
N ILE A 105 2.51 4.91 3.69
CA ILE A 105 1.62 4.95 2.52
C ILE A 105 0.43 4.02 2.79
N ILE A 106 -0.79 4.45 2.45
CA ILE A 106 -1.98 3.60 2.54
C ILE A 106 -2.05 2.75 1.27
N GLN A 107 -2.25 1.44 1.42
CA GLN A 107 -2.38 0.52 0.29
C GLN A 107 -3.61 -0.38 0.43
N ALA A 108 -4.20 -0.73 -0.71
CA ALA A 108 -5.21 -1.77 -0.82
C ALA A 108 -4.54 -3.14 -0.97
N ARG A 109 -5.14 -4.15 -0.37
CA ARG A 109 -4.79 -5.57 -0.54
C ARG A 109 -6.03 -6.36 -0.86
N CYS A 110 -5.92 -7.30 -1.79
CA CYS A 110 -7.04 -8.15 -2.16
C CYS A 110 -7.27 -9.17 -1.05
N SER A 111 -8.49 -9.24 -0.51
CA SER A 111 -8.86 -10.25 0.48
C SER A 111 -8.94 -11.65 -0.15
N CYS A 112 -9.22 -11.71 -1.45
CA CYS A 112 -9.38 -12.95 -2.21
C CYS A 112 -8.28 -13.12 -3.27
N THR A 113 -7.91 -14.36 -3.55
CA THR A 113 -7.08 -14.72 -4.72
C THR A 113 -7.91 -14.85 -6.00
N ASN A 114 -9.10 -15.43 -5.88
CA ASN A 114 -10.04 -15.62 -6.99
C ASN A 114 -11.15 -14.58 -6.93
N CYS A 115 -11.72 -14.25 -8.09
CA CYS A 115 -12.88 -13.36 -8.10
C CYS A 115 -14.11 -14.03 -7.51
N LEU A 116 -14.87 -13.25 -6.74
CA LEU A 116 -16.20 -13.61 -6.28
C LEU A 116 -17.17 -13.31 -7.42
N LEU A 117 -17.68 -14.35 -8.05
CA LEU A 117 -18.73 -14.24 -9.06
C LEU A 117 -20.00 -14.89 -8.51
N ARG A 118 -21.15 -14.26 -8.78
CA ARG A 118 -22.45 -14.85 -8.44
C ARG A 118 -22.55 -16.17 -9.20
N GLN A 119 -22.86 -17.26 -8.50
CA GLN A 119 -23.09 -18.56 -9.14
C GLN A 119 -24.38 -18.50 -9.95
N THR A 120 -24.30 -18.02 -11.18
CA THR A 120 -25.34 -18.17 -12.18
C THR A 120 -24.96 -19.36 -13.04
N GLU A 121 -25.46 -20.54 -12.69
CA GLU A 121 -25.36 -21.80 -13.44
C GLU A 121 -24.01 -22.54 -13.44
N ASN A 122 -24.11 -23.88 -13.49
CA ASN A 122 -23.00 -24.83 -13.35
C ASN A 122 -21.91 -24.72 -14.43
N LYS A 123 -22.13 -23.99 -15.52
CA LYS A 123 -21.17 -23.81 -16.63
C LYS A 123 -20.07 -22.77 -16.35
N LEU A 124 -20.24 -21.92 -15.33
CA LEU A 124 -19.26 -20.88 -14.97
C LEU A 124 -18.16 -21.39 -14.02
N LYS A 125 -18.32 -22.55 -13.37
CA LYS A 125 -17.39 -23.03 -12.33
C LYS A 125 -15.96 -23.27 -12.82
N ASP A 126 -15.77 -23.68 -14.07
CA ASP A 126 -14.43 -23.89 -14.63
C ASP A 126 -13.78 -22.58 -15.08
N TYR A 127 -14.54 -21.68 -15.72
CA TYR A 127 -14.07 -20.32 -16.06
C TYR A 127 -13.73 -19.49 -14.81
N MET A 128 -14.46 -19.68 -13.70
CA MET A 128 -14.20 -18.99 -12.43
C MET A 128 -12.80 -19.24 -11.84
N LYS A 129 -12.15 -20.37 -12.18
CA LYS A 129 -10.77 -20.65 -11.74
C LYS A 129 -9.73 -19.79 -12.47
N GLU A 130 -10.08 -19.28 -13.63
CA GLU A 130 -9.19 -18.46 -14.45
C GLU A 130 -9.17 -17.02 -13.93
N TYR A 131 -10.30 -16.48 -13.50
CA TYR A 131 -10.38 -15.11 -13.00
C TYR A 131 -9.71 -14.93 -11.62
N ARG A 132 -8.68 -14.08 -11.57
CA ARG A 132 -7.92 -13.78 -10.36
C ARG A 132 -8.07 -12.33 -9.95
N CYS A 133 -8.17 -12.10 -8.64
CA CYS A 133 -8.08 -10.75 -8.09
C CYS A 133 -6.64 -10.26 -8.16
N ARG A 134 -6.44 -9.11 -8.80
CA ARG A 134 -5.13 -8.48 -8.99
C ARG A 134 -5.15 -7.06 -8.43
N PRO A 135 -4.06 -6.61 -7.79
CA PRO A 135 -3.96 -5.23 -7.33
C PRO A 135 -3.92 -4.29 -8.53
N VAL A 136 -4.66 -3.20 -8.43
CA VAL A 136 -4.59 -2.05 -9.32
C VAL A 136 -3.53 -1.10 -8.75
N HIS A 137 -2.60 -0.65 -9.59
CA HIS A 137 -1.50 0.20 -9.17
C HIS A 137 -1.68 1.63 -9.67
N PHE A 138 -1.43 2.59 -8.79
CA PHE A 138 -1.12 3.97 -9.12
C PHE A 138 0.38 4.18 -8.93
N TYR A 139 1.01 5.01 -9.76
CA TYR A 139 2.45 5.22 -9.71
C TYR A 139 2.77 6.62 -9.19
N GLU A 140 3.59 6.71 -8.15
CA GLU A 140 3.88 7.97 -7.47
C GLU A 140 5.37 8.11 -7.16
N ARG A 141 5.83 9.36 -7.10
CA ARG A 141 7.22 9.68 -6.76
C ARG A 141 7.44 9.61 -5.26
N VAL A 142 8.55 8.99 -4.86
CA VAL A 142 8.98 8.88 -3.47
C VAL A 142 10.50 9.03 -3.38
N LEU A 143 11.03 9.43 -2.21
CA LEU A 143 12.47 9.37 -1.98
C LEU A 143 12.83 7.99 -1.43
N ARG A 144 13.78 7.30 -2.04
CA ARG A 144 14.37 6.07 -1.51
C ARG A 144 15.77 6.33 -0.98
N ARG A 145 16.07 5.79 0.19
CA ARG A 145 17.46 5.67 0.66
C ARG A 145 18.20 4.74 -0.28
N ILE A 146 19.27 5.24 -0.88
CA ILE A 146 20.12 4.49 -1.82
C ILE A 146 21.51 4.23 -1.25
N GLY A 147 21.85 4.86 -0.12
CA GLY A 147 23.14 4.71 0.52
C GLY A 147 23.25 5.60 1.75
N CYS A 148 24.46 5.62 2.29
CA CYS A 148 24.84 6.50 3.38
C CYS A 148 26.26 7.01 3.14
N GLU A 149 26.41 8.33 3.08
CA GLU A 149 27.67 9.00 2.81
C GLU A 149 27.94 9.98 3.96
N ASN A 150 29.14 9.93 4.55
CA ASN A 150 29.51 10.77 5.69
C ASN A 150 28.48 10.71 6.85
N ASN A 151 27.96 9.52 7.15
CA ASN A 151 26.90 9.27 8.15
C ASN A 151 25.56 9.97 7.86
N VAL A 152 25.32 10.37 6.61
CA VAL A 152 24.06 10.99 6.17
C VAL A 152 23.42 10.12 5.09
N PHE A 153 22.12 9.85 5.24
CA PHE A 153 21.37 9.10 4.22
C PHE A 153 21.33 9.85 2.90
N VAL A 154 21.66 9.12 1.82
CA VAL A 154 21.53 9.62 0.46
C VAL A 154 20.21 9.14 -0.12
N TYR A 155 19.45 10.08 -0.67
CA TYR A 155 18.13 9.83 -1.23
C TYR A 155 18.11 9.99 -2.75
N LYS A 156 17.28 9.17 -3.40
CA LYS A 156 16.95 9.29 -4.82
C LYS A 156 15.45 9.29 -5.03
N THR A 157 14.97 10.18 -5.87
CA THR A 157 13.58 10.16 -6.35
C THR A 157 13.38 8.96 -7.27
N VAL A 158 12.42 8.10 -6.91
CA VAL A 158 12.00 6.95 -7.72
C VAL A 158 10.48 6.93 -7.88
N ILE A 159 9.99 6.24 -8.90
CA ILE A 159 8.56 5.99 -9.10
C ILE A 159 8.24 4.62 -8.52
N GLU A 160 7.28 4.56 -7.60
CA GLU A 160 6.82 3.31 -6.97
C GLU A 160 5.38 2.97 -7.31
N PRO A 161 5.07 1.68 -7.50
CA PRO A 161 3.69 1.21 -7.62
C PRO A 161 3.01 1.16 -6.25
N ILE A 162 1.86 1.82 -6.14
CA ILE A 162 1.02 1.91 -4.95
C ILE A 162 -0.28 1.20 -5.24
N LYS A 163 -0.66 0.24 -4.40
CA LYS A 163 -1.89 -0.54 -4.58
C LYS A 163 -3.08 0.30 -4.15
N VAL A 164 -3.96 0.65 -5.08
CA VAL A 164 -5.12 1.53 -4.83
C VAL A 164 -6.45 0.79 -4.84
N GLY A 165 -6.46 -0.47 -5.27
CA GLY A 165 -7.64 -1.31 -5.27
C GLY A 165 -7.31 -2.71 -5.79
N CYS A 166 -8.35 -3.51 -5.99
CA CYS A 166 -8.25 -4.79 -6.66
C CYS A 166 -9.29 -4.90 -7.75
N THR A 167 -8.93 -5.56 -8.83
CA THR A 167 -9.81 -5.83 -9.97
C THR A 167 -9.80 -7.32 -10.31
N CYS A 168 -10.88 -7.76 -10.96
CA CYS A 168 -11.00 -9.10 -11.47
C CYS A 168 -10.42 -9.16 -12.88
N ALA A 169 -9.39 -9.96 -13.10
CA ALA A 169 -8.71 -10.07 -14.39
C ALA A 169 -8.44 -11.52 -14.76
N VAL A 170 -8.40 -11.79 -16.07
CA VAL A 170 -7.91 -13.06 -16.61
C VAL A 170 -6.38 -13.02 -16.72
N PRO A 171 -5.66 -14.14 -16.48
CA PRO A 171 -4.25 -14.26 -16.74
C PRO A 171 -3.97 -14.02 -18.22
N ILE A 172 -2.93 -13.24 -18.53
CA ILE A 172 -2.43 -13.12 -19.90
C ILE A 172 -1.78 -14.46 -20.25
N GLN A 173 -2.28 -15.15 -21.28
CA GLN A 173 -1.62 -16.32 -21.84
C GLN A 173 -0.31 -15.85 -22.51
N SER A 174 0.83 -16.34 -21.99
CA SER A 174 2.17 -16.12 -22.54
C SER A 174 2.48 -17.13 -23.63
#